data_AF-A0A396S4N9-F1
#
_entry.id   AF-A0A396S4N9-F1
#
_cell.length_a   1.000
_cell.length_b   1.000
_cell.length_c   1.000
_cell.angle_alpha   90.00
_cell.angle_beta   90.00
_cell.angle_gamma   90.00
#
_symmetry.space_group_name_H-M   'P 1'
#
loop_
_entity.id
_entity.type
_entity.pdbx_description
1 polymer ?
#
loop_
_entity_poly.entity_id
_entity_poly.type
_entity_poly.pdbx_seq_one_letter_code
_entity_poly.pdbx_strand_id
1 'polypeptide(L)'
;LLVQESSAHGLNMFVLIYSAFLGPVISILLVEYYILRKQKVNISELYNDQGALAGYNPAALLAMLIGAAAAFIEVDLAWIIGLVVAGIAYYLLSKYAFKDSSFKKGTIFEK
;
A
#
# COMPACT_ATOMS: atom_id res chain seq x y z
N LEU A 1 -35.90 -16.46 -14.50
CA LEU A 1 -35.29 -15.18 -14.07
C LEU A 1 -34.32 -15.45 -12.91
N LEU A 2 -33.05 -15.79 -13.19
CA LEU A 2 -32.04 -16.02 -12.15
C LEU A 2 -30.79 -15.14 -12.33
N VAL A 3 -30.82 -14.22 -13.31
CA VAL A 3 -29.82 -13.17 -13.48
C VAL A 3 -30.61 -11.87 -13.53
N GLN A 4 -30.64 -11.13 -12.43
CA GLN A 4 -31.17 -9.78 -12.38
C GLN A 4 -30.02 -8.80 -12.65
N GLU A 5 -30.24 -7.79 -13.49
CA GLU A 5 -29.25 -6.74 -13.78
C GLU A 5 -28.80 -5.98 -12.51
N SER A 6 -29.66 -5.91 -11.50
CA SER A 6 -29.35 -5.37 -10.17
C SER A 6 -28.24 -6.14 -9.46
N SER A 7 -28.19 -7.46 -9.60
CA SER A 7 -27.12 -8.30 -9.02
C SER A 7 -25.79 -8.10 -9.73
N ALA A 8 -25.81 -7.90 -11.06
CA ALA A 8 -24.61 -7.64 -11.86
C ALA A 8 -24.00 -6.26 -11.53
N HIS A 9 -24.85 -5.25 -11.32
CA HIS A 9 -24.40 -3.91 -10.93
C HIS A 9 -23.76 -3.89 -9.54
N GLY A 10 -24.36 -4.59 -8.56
CA GLY A 10 -23.80 -4.72 -7.21
C GLY A 10 -22.43 -5.43 -7.19
N LEU A 11 -22.30 -6.52 -7.96
CA LEU A 11 -21.02 -7.22 -8.12
C LEU A 11 -19.96 -6.32 -8.77
N ASN A 12 -20.32 -5.57 -9.81
CA ASN A 12 -19.38 -4.66 -10.48
C ASN A 12 -18.88 -3.57 -9.53
N MET A 13 -19.78 -2.93 -8.78
CA MET A 13 -19.40 -1.93 -7.78
C MET A 13 -18.48 -2.51 -6.69
N PHE A 14 -18.77 -3.73 -6.21
CA PHE A 14 -17.90 -4.41 -5.26
C PHE A 14 -16.49 -4.64 -5.84
N VAL A 15 -16.39 -5.15 -7.07
CA VAL A 15 -15.11 -5.40 -7.74
C VAL A 15 -14.35 -4.10 -7.95
N LEU A 16 -15.00 -3.02 -8.37
CA LEU A 16 -14.37 -1.71 -8.55
C LEU A 16 -13.80 -1.17 -7.23
N ILE A 17 -14.59 -1.18 -6.15
CA ILE A 17 -14.15 -0.69 -4.84
C ILE A 17 -12.98 -1.53 -4.33
N TYR A 18 -13.06 -2.86 -4.40
CA TYR A 18 -11.99 -3.74 -3.97
C TYR A 18 -10.71 -3.53 -4.80
N SER A 19 -10.85 -3.36 -6.11
CA SER A 19 -9.74 -3.15 -7.03
C SER A 19 -9.04 -1.80 -6.83
N ALA A 20 -9.72 -0.79 -6.28
CA ALA A 20 -9.12 0.50 -5.97
C ALA A 20 -7.98 0.40 -4.94
N PHE A 21 -7.98 -0.62 -4.08
CA PHE A 21 -6.93 -0.84 -3.08
C PHE A 21 -5.71 -1.62 -3.61
N LEU A 22 -5.86 -2.36 -4.71
CA LEU A 22 -4.79 -3.20 -5.26
C LEU A 22 -3.60 -2.37 -5.76
N GLY A 23 -3.85 -1.32 -6.54
CA GLY A 23 -2.81 -0.41 -7.04
C GLY A 23 -1.95 0.21 -5.91
N PRO A 24 -2.58 0.82 -4.89
CA PRO A 24 -1.87 1.33 -3.71
C PRO A 24 -1.03 0.29 -2.97
N VAL A 25 -1.59 -0.89 -2.68
CA VAL A 25 -0.88 -1.96 -1.96
C VAL A 25 0.34 -2.45 -2.75
N ILE A 26 0.18 -2.69 -4.06
CA ILE A 26 1.29 -3.10 -4.93
C ILE A 26 2.38 -2.04 -4.94
N SER A 27 2.02 -0.76 -5.03
CA SER A 27 2.99 0.33 -5.02
C SER A 27 3.81 0.39 -3.74
N ILE A 28 3.15 0.25 -2.58
CA ILE A 28 3.83 0.22 -1.28
C ILE A 28 4.83 -0.93 -1.24
N LEU A 29 4.45 -2.13 -1.71
CA LEU A 29 5.35 -3.29 -1.77
C LEU A 29 6.55 -3.04 -2.69
N LEU A 30 6.33 -2.43 -3.86
CA LEU A 30 7.40 -2.10 -4.80
C LEU A 30 8.38 -1.09 -4.20
N VAL A 31 7.87 -0.01 -3.60
CA VAL A 31 8.71 1.00 -2.94
C VAL A 31 9.45 0.39 -1.76
N GLU A 32 8.78 -0.39 -0.93
CA GLU A 32 9.38 -1.06 0.23
C GLU A 32 10.53 -1.98 -0.19
N TYR A 33 10.27 -2.90 -1.12
CA TYR A 33 11.24 -3.92 -1.48
C TYR A 33 12.36 -3.40 -2.39
N TYR A 34 12.02 -2.70 -3.48
CA TYR A 34 13.02 -2.30 -4.47
C TYR A 34 13.73 -0.99 -4.11
N ILE A 35 13.02 -0.01 -3.56
CA ILE A 35 13.59 1.32 -3.29
C ILE A 35 14.17 1.39 -1.89
N LEU A 36 13.37 1.08 -0.86
CA LEU A 36 13.76 1.27 0.53
C LEU A 36 14.70 0.18 1.03
N ARG A 37 14.41 -1.08 0.73
CA ARG A 37 15.21 -2.24 1.19
C ARG A 37 16.22 -2.72 0.16
N LYS A 38 16.19 -2.20 -1.07
CA LYS A 38 17.10 -2.59 -2.18
C LYS A 38 17.19 -4.11 -2.35
N GLN A 39 16.05 -4.79 -2.33
CA GLN A 39 15.89 -6.23 -2.47
C GLN A 39 16.52 -7.07 -1.33
N LYS A 40 16.93 -6.44 -0.22
CA LYS A 40 17.51 -7.11 0.95
C LYS A 40 16.50 -7.17 2.09
N VAL A 41 16.02 -8.37 2.41
CA VAL A 41 15.08 -8.59 3.51
C VAL A 41 15.58 -9.73 4.38
N ASN A 42 15.57 -9.53 5.70
CA ASN A 42 15.88 -10.59 6.65
C ASN A 42 14.64 -11.44 6.89
N ILE A 43 14.66 -12.68 6.39
CA ILE A 43 13.54 -13.62 6.52
C ILE A 43 13.25 -13.91 7.99
N SER A 44 14.27 -14.11 8.82
CA SER A 44 14.08 -14.39 10.25
C SER A 44 13.38 -13.24 10.99
N GLU A 45 13.62 -11.99 10.58
CA GLU A 45 12.95 -10.82 11.17
C GLU A 45 11.47 -10.73 10.75
N LEU A 46 11.11 -11.16 9.53
CA LEU A 46 9.72 -11.20 9.06
C LEU A 46 8.85 -12.18 9.87
N TYR A 47 9.45 -13.25 10.40
CA TYR A 47 8.78 -14.25 11.23
C TYR A 47 8.93 -13.99 12.74
N ASN A 48 9.45 -12.82 13.13
CA ASN A 48 9.62 -12.46 14.52
C ASN A 48 8.45 -11.56 15.00
N ASP A 49 7.52 -12.15 15.73
CA ASP A 49 6.34 -11.45 16.27
C ASP A 49 6.68 -10.37 17.30
N GLN A 50 7.91 -10.33 17.81
CA GLN A 50 8.44 -9.30 18.72
C GLN A 50 9.56 -8.48 18.07
N GLY A 51 9.74 -8.62 16.75
CA GLY A 51 10.78 -7.96 15.98
C GLY A 51 10.41 -6.53 15.58
N ALA A 52 11.31 -5.88 14.85
CA ALA A 52 11.12 -4.51 14.38
C ALA A 52 9.99 -4.37 13.36
N LEU A 53 9.59 -5.47 12.72
CA LEU A 53 8.50 -5.53 11.74
C LEU A 53 7.17 -6.00 12.35
N ALA A 54 7.10 -6.19 13.67
CA ALA A 54 5.88 -6.60 14.35
C ALA A 54 4.79 -5.51 14.31
N GLY A 55 3.53 -5.93 14.21
CA GLY A 55 2.38 -5.04 14.19
C GLY A 55 2.07 -4.46 12.81
N TYR A 56 1.76 -3.16 12.73
CA TYR A 56 1.36 -2.48 11.50
C TYR A 56 2.26 -1.27 11.23
N ASN A 57 2.55 -1.02 9.95
CA ASN A 57 3.31 0.15 9.51
C ASN A 57 2.36 1.34 9.27
N PRO A 58 2.37 2.39 10.12
CA PRO A 58 1.45 3.52 9.98
C PRO A 58 1.68 4.32 8.69
N ALA A 59 2.93 4.38 8.19
CA ALA A 59 3.25 5.05 6.92
C ALA A 59 2.60 4.31 5.74
N ALA A 60 2.63 2.98 5.76
CA ALA A 60 2.01 2.15 4.73
C ALA A 60 0.49 2.27 4.74
N LEU A 61 -0.13 2.20 5.93
CA LEU A 61 -1.58 2.35 6.08
C LEU A 61 -2.07 3.71 5.56
N LEU A 62 -1.39 4.79 5.97
CA LEU A 62 -1.78 6.13 5.54
C LEU A 62 -1.54 6.34 4.03
N ALA A 63 -0.44 5.83 3.49
CA ALA A 63 -0.18 5.88 2.05
C ALA A 63 -1.23 5.10 1.23
N MET A 64 -1.68 3.94 1.74
CA MET A 64 -2.73 3.15 1.11
C MET A 64 -4.05 3.93 1.04
N LEU A 65 -4.44 4.59 2.14
CA LEU A 65 -5.65 5.41 2.18
C LEU A 65 -5.56 6.62 1.24
N ILE A 66 -4.41 7.29 1.19
CA ILE A 66 -4.17 8.41 0.27
C ILE A 66 -4.26 7.94 -1.19
N GLY A 67 -3.61 6.81 -1.52
CA GLY A 67 -3.64 6.25 -2.87
C GLY A 67 -5.04 5.79 -3.28
N ALA A 68 -5.77 5.12 -2.39
CA ALA A 68 -7.14 4.68 -2.65
C ALA A 68 -8.08 5.87 -2.83
N ALA A 69 -7.98 6.91 -1.98
CA ALA A 69 -8.76 8.14 -2.12
C ALA A 69 -8.48 8.84 -3.45
N ALA A 70 -7.21 8.91 -3.88
CA ALA A 70 -6.85 9.50 -5.16
C ALA A 70 -7.33 8.68 -6.35
N ALA A 71 -7.37 7.35 -6.24
CA ALA A 71 -7.85 6.46 -7.29
C ALA A 71 -9.33 6.70 -7.67
N PHE A 72 -10.13 7.26 -6.76
CA PHE A 72 -11.52 7.64 -7.05
C PHE A 72 -11.68 8.95 -7.82
N ILE A 73 -10.60 9.72 -8.04
CA ILE A 73 -10.65 10.94 -8.86
C ILE A 73 -10.93 10.60 -10.32
N GLU A 74 -10.34 9.51 -10.82
CA GLU A 74 -10.56 9.01 -12.18
C GLU A 74 -10.49 7.48 -12.15
N VAL A 75 -11.67 6.85 -12.23
CA VAL A 75 -11.84 5.41 -12.01
C VAL A 75 -11.20 4.60 -13.14
N ASP A 76 -11.22 5.11 -14.38
CA ASP A 76 -10.61 4.43 -15.52
C ASP A 76 -9.07 4.36 -15.40
N LEU A 77 -8.48 5.29 -14.63
CA LEU A 77 -7.05 5.36 -14.34
C LEU A 77 -6.71 4.99 -12.89
N ALA A 78 -7.68 4.46 -12.13
CA ALA A 78 -7.58 4.20 -10.69
C ALA A 78 -6.30 3.45 -10.30
N TRP A 79 -5.94 2.43 -11.08
CA TRP A 79 -4.73 1.64 -10.85
C TRP A 79 -3.44 2.45 -10.96
N ILE A 80 -3.32 3.27 -12.01
CA ILE A 80 -2.12 4.08 -12.27
C ILE A 80 -2.02 5.19 -11.22
N ILE A 81 -3.13 5.87 -10.95
CA ILE A 81 -3.19 6.94 -9.95
C ILE A 81 -2.87 6.39 -8.57
N GLY A 82 -3.54 5.31 -8.16
CA GLY A 82 -3.30 4.66 -6.88
C GLY A 82 -1.85 4.20 -6.73
N LEU A 83 -1.24 3.69 -7.79
CA LEU A 83 0.17 3.29 -7.79
C LEU A 83 1.09 4.50 -7.57
N VAL A 84 0.98 5.54 -8.39
CA VAL A 84 1.89 6.70 -8.31
C VAL A 84 1.70 7.44 -6.99
N VAL A 85 0.46 7.71 -6.60
CA VAL A 85 0.15 8.49 -5.41
C VAL A 85 0.54 7.75 -4.14
N ALA A 86 0.19 6.46 -3.99
CA ALA A 86 0.57 5.68 -2.82
C ALA A 86 2.08 5.51 -2.71
N GLY A 87 2.78 5.31 -3.82
CA GLY A 87 4.24 5.12 -3.82
C GLY A 87 4.97 6.38 -3.35
N ILE A 88 4.59 7.54 -3.89
CA ILE A 88 5.14 8.84 -3.47
C ILE A 88 4.78 9.10 -2.01
N ALA A 89 3.51 8.93 -1.63
CA ALA A 89 3.07 9.13 -0.25
C ALA A 89 3.84 8.22 0.72
N TYR A 90 3.99 6.94 0.39
CA TYR A 90 4.69 5.99 1.25
C TYR A 90 6.16 6.36 1.44
N TYR A 91 6.85 6.73 0.36
CA TYR A 91 8.24 7.19 0.43
C TYR A 91 8.37 8.43 1.32
N LEU A 92 7.52 9.44 1.12
CA LEU A 92 7.56 10.70 1.87
C LEU A 92 7.18 10.51 3.35
N LEU A 93 6.13 9.74 3.63
CA LEU A 93 5.69 9.44 4.99
C LEU A 93 6.74 8.66 5.76
N SER A 94 7.33 7.64 5.12
CA SER A 94 8.44 6.87 5.69
C SER A 94 9.64 7.77 5.96
N LYS A 95 9.96 8.71 5.06
CA LYS A 95 11.11 9.59 5.23
C LYS A 95 10.90 10.66 6.32
N TYR A 96 9.75 11.32 6.33
CA TYR A 96 9.57 12.58 7.07
C TYR A 96 8.62 12.51 8.27
N ALA A 97 7.54 11.72 8.20
CA ALA A 97 6.50 11.71 9.23
C ALA A 97 6.78 10.71 10.35
N PHE A 98 7.11 9.46 9.99
CA PHE A 98 7.26 8.37 10.96
C PHE A 98 8.74 8.12 11.30
N LYS A 99 9.41 9.13 11.87
CA LYS A 99 10.87 9.11 12.09
C LYS A 99 11.34 7.93 12.94
N ASP A 100 10.63 7.66 14.02
CA ASP A 100 10.99 6.66 15.04
C ASP A 100 10.36 5.29 14.80
N SER A 101 9.84 5.04 13.59
CA SER A 101 9.20 3.77 13.25
C SER A 101 10.23 2.64 13.16
N SER A 102 9.96 1.53 13.87
CA SER A 102 10.74 0.30 13.82
C SER A 102 10.80 -0.31 12.42
N PHE A 103 9.78 -0.07 11.59
CA PHE A 103 9.71 -0.56 10.20
C PHE A 103 10.84 -0.02 9.30
N LYS A 104 11.55 1.02 9.72
CA LYS A 104 12.71 1.56 9.00
C LYS A 104 13.95 0.70 9.10
N LYS A 105 14.01 -0.22 10.06
CA LYS A 105 15.15 -1.11 10.23
C LYS A 105 15.37 -1.92 8.94
N GLY A 106 16.58 -1.93 8.42
CA GLY A 106 16.95 -2.53 7.14
C GLY A 106 16.56 -1.72 5.89
N THR A 107 16.19 -0.45 6.03
CA THR A 107 15.90 0.44 4.89
C THR A 107 17.00 1.49 4.70
N ILE A 108 16.99 2.19 3.56
CA ILE A 108 17.86 3.37 3.32
C ILE A 108 17.65 4.53 4.31
N PHE A 109 16.64 4.48 5.16
CA PHE A 109 16.37 5.50 6.19
C PHE A 109 16.78 5.06 7.60
N GLU A 110 17.33 3.86 7.75
CA GLU A 110 17.98 3.42 8.98
C GLU A 110 19.21 4.32 9.23
N LYS A 111 19.28 4.93 10.42
CA LYS A 111 20.38 5.77 10.88
C LYS A 111 21.10 5.11 12.05
#